data_AF-A0A951CVM3-F1
#
_entry.id   AF-A0A951CVM3-F1
#
_cell.length_a   1.000
_cell.length_b   1.000
_cell.length_c   1.000
_cell.angle_alpha   90.00
_cell.angle_beta   90.00
_cell.angle_gamma   90.00
#
_symmetry.space_group_name_H-M   'P 1'
#
loop_
_entity.id
_entity.type
_entity.pdbx_description
1 polymer ?
#
loop_
_entity_poly.entity_id
_entity_poly.type
_entity_poly.pdbx_seq_one_letter_code
_entity_poly.pdbx_strand_id
1 'polypeptide(L)'
;MPARLEVPMGGAKPSVCAPPLWESIPPELQARPQWVEWRWFLKSNGEFTKPPLQPDGTKAKTSDPATWCSFEFAQTALETSLLADSPHRFDGVGFVLSEADGFCGFDFDNCLDADLNITVPQVKDYVERLNSY
;
A
#
# COMPACT_ATOMS: atom_id res chain seq x y z
N MET A 1 32.61 1.82 29.89
CA MET A 1 32.03 1.99 28.55
C MET A 1 30.99 0.89 28.36
N PRO A 2 29.67 1.12 28.46
CA PRO A 2 28.73 0.05 28.18
C PRO A 2 28.67 -0.19 26.67
N ALA A 3 28.65 -1.47 26.31
CA ALA A 3 28.62 -1.95 24.94
C ALA A 3 27.37 -1.45 24.20
N ARG A 4 27.60 -0.97 22.99
CA ARG A 4 26.56 -0.65 21.99
C ARG A 4 25.90 -1.97 21.61
N LEU A 5 24.62 -2.14 21.94
CA LEU A 5 23.80 -3.23 21.39
C LEU A 5 23.82 -3.11 19.86
N GLU A 6 24.48 -4.06 19.21
CA GLU A 6 24.41 -4.24 17.77
C GLU A 6 23.00 -4.76 17.44
N VAL A 7 22.19 -3.90 16.82
CA VAL A 7 20.88 -4.30 16.28
C VAL A 7 21.15 -5.20 15.07
N PRO A 8 20.56 -6.41 14.97
CA PRO A 8 20.79 -7.29 13.84
C PRO A 8 20.30 -6.63 12.55
N MET A 9 21.19 -6.53 11.57
CA MET A 9 20.86 -6.07 10.22
C MET A 9 20.02 -7.15 9.51
N GLY A 10 18.78 -6.78 9.16
CA GLY A 10 17.94 -7.51 8.21
C GLY A 10 16.75 -8.24 8.84
N GLY A 11 15.67 -7.51 9.10
CA GLY A 11 14.36 -8.15 9.28
C GLY A 11 13.94 -8.85 7.98
N ALA A 12 13.21 -9.97 8.09
CA ALA A 12 12.59 -10.59 6.93
C ALA A 12 11.63 -9.59 6.25
N LYS A 13 11.58 -9.60 4.92
CA LYS A 13 10.58 -8.83 4.15
C LYS A 13 9.21 -9.16 4.73
N PRO A 14 8.39 -8.18 5.14
CA PRO A 14 7.05 -8.46 5.62
C PRO A 14 6.28 -9.23 4.56
N SER A 15 5.50 -10.22 5.00
CA SER A 15 4.69 -11.05 4.11
C SER A 15 3.86 -10.17 3.17
N VAL A 16 3.89 -10.48 1.88
CA VAL A 16 3.04 -9.79 0.90
C VAL A 16 1.59 -10.16 1.22
N CYS A 17 0.69 -9.17 1.25
CA CYS A 17 -0.74 -9.43 1.37
C CYS A 17 -1.24 -10.22 0.16
N ALA A 18 -2.36 -10.92 0.31
CA ALA A 18 -3.06 -11.46 -0.84
C ALA A 18 -3.34 -10.36 -1.88
N PRO A 19 -3.46 -10.70 -3.17
CA PRO A 19 -3.87 -9.73 -4.18
C PRO A 19 -5.15 -8.98 -3.76
N PRO A 20 -5.32 -7.71 -4.15
CA PRO A 20 -6.53 -6.96 -3.86
C PRO A 20 -7.78 -7.69 -4.38
N LEU A 21 -8.87 -7.63 -3.60
CA LEU A 21 -10.20 -7.99 -4.10
C LEU A 21 -10.73 -6.84 -4.95
N TRP A 22 -10.40 -6.84 -6.24
CA TRP A 22 -10.67 -5.74 -7.16
C TRP A 22 -12.13 -5.31 -7.19
N GLU A 23 -13.05 -6.27 -7.14
CA GLU A 23 -14.50 -6.06 -7.10
C GLU A 23 -15.00 -5.35 -5.83
N SER A 24 -14.20 -5.33 -4.76
CA SER A 24 -14.54 -4.67 -3.49
C SER A 24 -14.11 -3.20 -3.43
N ILE A 25 -13.35 -2.72 -4.42
CA ILE A 25 -12.89 -1.33 -4.46
C ILE A 25 -14.03 -0.42 -4.92
N PRO A 26 -14.39 0.65 -4.21
CA PRO A 26 -15.50 1.53 -4.58
C PRO A 26 -15.34 2.14 -5.98
N PRO A 27 -16.41 2.20 -6.80
CA PRO A 27 -16.38 2.85 -8.11
C PRO A 27 -15.86 4.29 -8.07
N GLU A 28 -16.12 5.02 -6.99
CA GLU A 28 -15.67 6.39 -6.79
C GLU A 28 -14.14 6.52 -6.72
N LEU A 29 -13.44 5.51 -6.19
CA LEU A 29 -11.98 5.43 -6.20
C LEU A 29 -11.46 4.95 -7.57
N GLN A 30 -12.12 3.96 -8.17
CA GLN A 30 -11.74 3.44 -9.48
C GLN A 30 -11.81 4.54 -10.56
N ALA A 31 -12.78 5.44 -10.47
CA ALA A 31 -12.99 6.54 -11.42
C ALA A 31 -11.89 7.62 -11.41
N ARG A 32 -10.96 7.59 -10.45
CA ARG A 32 -9.89 8.60 -10.33
C ARG A 32 -8.57 8.07 -10.89
N PRO A 33 -7.86 8.84 -11.74
CA PRO A 33 -6.52 8.49 -12.23
C PRO A 33 -5.45 8.81 -11.17
N GLN A 34 -5.58 8.18 -9.99
CA GLN A 34 -4.78 8.46 -8.79
C GLN A 34 -4.11 7.20 -8.24
N TRP A 35 -3.96 6.19 -9.09
CA TRP A 35 -3.40 4.91 -8.72
C TRP A 35 -1.88 4.89 -8.94
N VAL A 36 -1.20 4.14 -8.08
CA VAL A 36 0.24 3.90 -8.13
C VAL A 36 0.51 2.44 -7.77
N GLU A 37 1.67 1.95 -8.13
CA GLU A 37 2.18 0.69 -7.61
C GLU A 37 3.02 0.94 -6.35
N TRP A 38 3.29 -0.09 -5.56
CA TRP A 38 4.34 -0.05 -4.55
C TRP A 38 5.01 -1.40 -4.41
N ARG A 39 6.22 -1.37 -3.84
CA ARG A 39 6.91 -2.57 -3.37
C ARG A 39 7.72 -2.26 -2.12
N TRP A 40 8.02 -3.29 -1.35
CA TRP A 40 8.88 -3.15 -0.19
C TRP A 40 10.29 -2.69 -0.61
N PHE A 41 10.76 -1.64 0.04
CA PHE A 41 12.09 -1.08 -0.13
C PHE A 41 12.82 -1.06 1.21
N LEU A 42 13.90 -1.83 1.33
CA LEU A 42 14.77 -1.86 2.50
C LEU A 42 15.75 -0.68 2.43
N LYS A 43 15.61 0.26 3.37
CA LYS A 43 16.54 1.38 3.54
C LYS A 43 17.85 0.89 4.18
N SER A 44 18.91 1.70 4.05
CA SER A 44 20.23 1.42 4.64
C SER A 44 20.23 1.33 6.18
N ASN A 45 19.23 1.90 6.85
CA ASN A 45 19.03 1.82 8.30
C ASN A 45 18.33 0.53 8.75
N GLY A 46 17.99 -0.37 7.83
CA GLY A 46 17.28 -1.63 8.12
C GLY A 46 15.76 -1.51 8.15
N GLU A 47 15.20 -0.34 7.89
CA GLU A 47 13.75 -0.08 7.87
C GLU A 47 13.15 -0.41 6.49
N PHE A 48 12.03 -1.13 6.47
CA PHE A 48 11.25 -1.31 5.25
C PHE A 48 10.28 -0.16 5.03
N THR A 49 10.21 0.30 3.79
CA THR A 49 9.26 1.33 3.33
C THR A 49 8.51 0.88 2.09
N LYS A 50 7.44 1.60 1.76
CA LYS A 50 6.57 1.34 0.60
C LYS A 50 6.52 2.58 -0.29
N PRO A 51 7.60 2.93 -1.01
CA PRO A 51 7.57 4.08 -1.90
C PRO A 51 6.56 3.86 -3.04
N PRO A 52 5.79 4.88 -3.43
CA PRO A 52 4.92 4.78 -4.59
C PRO A 52 5.75 4.75 -5.88
N LEU A 53 5.31 3.93 -6.82
CA LEU A 53 5.93 3.68 -8.10
C LEU A 53 4.90 3.90 -9.22
N GLN A 54 5.40 4.32 -10.37
CA GLN A 54 4.66 4.25 -11.61
C GLN A 54 4.61 2.79 -12.09
N PRO A 55 3.65 2.43 -12.96
CA PRO A 55 3.54 1.10 -13.55
C PRO A 55 4.79 0.62 -14.31
N ASP A 56 5.63 1.55 -14.77
CA ASP A 56 6.93 1.26 -15.38
C ASP A 56 8.06 0.99 -14.36
N GLY A 57 7.75 1.01 -13.06
CA GLY A 57 8.69 0.78 -11.97
C GLY A 57 9.51 2.00 -11.54
N THR A 58 9.35 3.16 -12.19
CA THR A 58 9.98 4.42 -11.76
C THR A 58 9.25 5.00 -10.54
N LYS A 59 9.83 5.99 -9.86
CA LYS A 59 9.19 6.60 -8.68
C LYS A 59 8.02 7.48 -9.07
N ALA A 60 6.87 7.26 -8.44
CA ALA A 60 5.76 8.21 -8.47
C ALA A 60 5.93 9.25 -7.37
N LYS A 61 5.39 10.46 -7.57
CA LYS A 61 5.37 11.53 -6.56
C LYS A 61 3.95 11.74 -6.11
N THR A 62 3.71 11.73 -4.80
CA THR A 62 2.37 11.94 -4.21
C THR A 62 1.82 13.36 -4.40
N SER A 63 2.61 14.28 -4.94
CA SER A 63 2.23 15.67 -5.22
C SER A 63 2.15 15.99 -6.72
N ASP A 64 2.38 15.01 -7.60
CA ASP A 64 2.43 15.22 -9.05
C ASP A 64 1.49 14.22 -9.77
N PRO A 65 0.27 14.65 -10.14
CA PRO A 65 -0.71 13.80 -10.81
C PRO A 65 -0.23 13.19 -12.12
N ALA A 66 0.77 13.79 -12.78
CA ALA A 66 1.34 13.25 -14.01
C ALA A 66 2.12 11.94 -13.78
N THR A 67 2.40 11.59 -12.53
CA THR A 67 3.10 10.37 -12.14
C THR A 67 2.17 9.27 -11.60
N TRP A 68 0.86 9.46 -11.70
CA TRP A 68 -0.15 8.46 -11.31
C TRP A 68 -0.79 7.86 -12.56
N CYS A 69 -1.58 6.80 -12.38
CA CYS A 69 -2.29 6.14 -13.47
C CYS A 69 -3.77 5.86 -13.15
N SER A 70 -4.49 5.35 -14.16
CA SER A 70 -5.86 4.85 -13.98
C SER A 70 -5.88 3.54 -13.19
N PHE A 71 -7.04 3.23 -12.63
CA PHE A 71 -7.28 1.99 -11.91
C PHE A 71 -6.95 0.75 -12.75
N GLU A 72 -7.43 0.71 -14.00
CA GLU A 72 -7.24 -0.44 -14.90
C GLU A 72 -5.77 -0.65 -15.23
N PHE A 73 -5.00 0.45 -15.34
CA PHE A 73 -3.59 0.38 -15.64
C PHE A 73 -2.79 -0.12 -14.42
N ALA A 74 -3.14 0.32 -13.20
CA ALA A 74 -2.56 -0.22 -11.98
C ALA A 74 -2.89 -1.70 -11.77
N GLN A 75 -4.16 -2.09 -11.93
CA GLN A 75 -4.58 -3.50 -11.86
C GLN A 75 -3.77 -4.36 -12.83
N THR A 76 -3.71 -3.96 -14.10
CA THR A 76 -2.95 -4.70 -15.14
C THR A 76 -1.46 -4.75 -14.81
N ALA A 77 -0.89 -3.65 -14.31
CA ALA A 77 0.53 -3.59 -13.96
C ALA A 77 0.85 -4.54 -12.80
N LEU A 78 0.03 -4.55 -11.74
CA LEU A 78 0.19 -5.51 -10.64
C LEU A 78 0.07 -6.94 -11.14
N GLU A 79 -1.00 -7.29 -11.85
CA GLU A 79 -1.25 -8.66 -12.33
C GLU A 79 -0.13 -9.17 -13.25
N THR A 80 0.34 -8.34 -14.18
CA THR A 80 1.44 -8.70 -15.09
C THR A 80 2.79 -8.72 -14.38
N SER A 81 2.98 -7.93 -13.31
CA SER A 81 4.20 -7.95 -12.50
C SER A 81 4.45 -9.32 -11.86
N LEU A 82 3.38 -10.07 -11.54
CA LEU A 82 3.45 -11.37 -10.87
C LEU A 82 3.90 -12.50 -11.81
N LEU A 83 3.90 -12.29 -13.13
CA LEU A 83 4.37 -13.28 -14.10
C LEU A 83 5.88 -13.51 -13.99
N ALA A 84 6.33 -14.76 -14.19
CA ALA A 84 7.72 -15.19 -13.96
C ALA A 84 8.76 -14.23 -14.55
N ASP A 85 8.57 -13.81 -15.80
CA ASP A 85 9.54 -13.01 -16.59
C ASP A 85 9.35 -11.49 -16.50
N SER A 86 8.48 -11.00 -15.60
CA SER A 86 8.24 -9.56 -15.51
C SER A 86 9.48 -8.78 -15.06
N PRO A 87 9.84 -7.66 -15.73
CA PRO A 87 11.03 -6.87 -15.39
C PRO A 87 10.92 -6.19 -14.03
N HIS A 88 9.69 -5.97 -13.56
CA HIS A 88 9.39 -5.31 -12.30
C HIS A 88 8.36 -6.14 -11.54
N ARG A 89 8.65 -6.44 -10.27
CA ARG A 89 7.72 -7.04 -9.31
C ARG A 89 7.16 -5.94 -8.42
N PHE A 90 5.84 -5.88 -8.30
CA PHE A 90 5.14 -5.05 -7.33
C PHE A 90 4.61 -5.91 -6.18
N ASP A 91 4.47 -5.31 -5.01
CA ASP A 91 3.88 -5.96 -3.83
C ASP A 91 2.43 -5.51 -3.58
N GLY A 92 1.94 -4.53 -4.35
CA GLY A 92 0.55 -4.09 -4.33
C GLY A 92 0.35 -2.74 -5.04
N VAL A 93 -0.90 -2.29 -5.05
CA VAL A 93 -1.30 -0.96 -5.52
C VAL A 93 -1.49 0.00 -4.35
N GLY A 94 -1.44 1.30 -4.64
CA GLY A 94 -1.78 2.39 -3.73
C GLY A 94 -2.66 3.43 -4.42
N PHE A 95 -3.38 4.20 -3.62
CA PHE A 95 -4.19 5.32 -4.05
C PHE A 95 -3.64 6.60 -3.43
N VAL A 96 -3.40 7.62 -4.24
CA VAL A 96 -2.91 8.92 -3.74
C VAL A 96 -4.10 9.81 -3.40
N LEU A 97 -4.22 10.18 -2.12
CA LEU A 97 -5.19 11.18 -1.67
C LEU A 97 -4.73 12.57 -2.11
N SER A 98 -5.62 13.30 -2.76
CA SER A 98 -5.41 14.65 -3.28
C SER A 98 -6.41 15.63 -2.66
N GLU A 99 -6.02 16.91 -2.57
CA GLU A 99 -6.87 17.97 -2.03
C GLU A 99 -8.19 18.15 -2.83
N ALA A 100 -8.24 17.66 -4.07
CA ALA A 100 -9.40 17.80 -4.95
C ALA A 100 -10.47 16.70 -4.77
N ASP A 101 -10.20 15.66 -3.98
CA ASP A 101 -10.98 14.42 -4.06
C ASP A 101 -12.22 14.39 -3.16
N GLY A 102 -12.22 15.21 -2.10
CA GLY A 102 -13.20 15.09 -1.01
C GLY A 102 -13.07 13.80 -0.20
N PHE A 103 -12.00 13.01 -0.40
CA PHE A 103 -11.71 11.80 0.36
C PHE A 103 -10.81 12.08 1.57
N CYS A 104 -10.92 11.22 2.58
CA CYS A 104 -9.98 11.13 3.69
C CYS A 104 -9.71 9.66 4.00
N GLY A 105 -8.52 9.35 4.50
CA GLY A 105 -8.11 8.00 4.87
C GLY A 105 -7.88 7.88 6.38
N PHE A 106 -8.35 6.80 6.97
CA PHE A 106 -8.07 6.42 8.35
C PHE A 106 -7.22 5.14 8.33
N ASP A 107 -6.07 5.18 9.00
CA ASP A 107 -5.17 4.03 9.10
C ASP A 107 -5.14 3.54 10.56
N PHE A 108 -5.32 2.24 10.75
CA PHE A 108 -5.38 1.60 12.07
C PHE A 108 -4.35 0.49 12.15
N ASP A 109 -3.16 0.83 12.66
CA ASP A 109 -2.07 -0.13 12.83
C ASP A 109 -2.36 -1.16 13.93
N ASN A 110 -1.93 -2.40 13.69
CA ASN A 110 -1.90 -3.50 14.67
C ASN A 110 -3.26 -3.77 15.34
N CYS A 111 -4.36 -3.62 14.59
CA CYS A 111 -5.72 -3.76 15.13
C CYS A 111 -6.40 -5.10 14.80
N LEU A 112 -5.78 -5.96 13.99
CA LEU A 112 -6.32 -7.26 13.58
C LEU A 112 -5.56 -8.43 14.24
N ASP A 113 -6.26 -9.53 14.51
CA ASP A 113 -5.64 -10.83 14.83
C ASP A 113 -5.28 -11.63 13.57
N ALA A 114 -4.76 -12.85 13.75
CA ALA A 114 -4.37 -13.74 12.66
C ALA A 114 -5.55 -14.22 11.79
N ASP A 115 -6.77 -14.18 12.33
CA ASP A 115 -8.02 -14.55 11.65
C ASP A 115 -8.72 -13.32 11.05
N LEU A 116 -8.05 -12.16 11.03
CA LEU A 116 -8.52 -10.87 10.51
C LEU A 116 -9.70 -10.24 11.29
N ASN A 117 -9.89 -10.61 12.56
CA ASN A 117 -10.87 -9.95 13.42
C ASN A 117 -10.29 -8.67 14.04
N ILE A 118 -11.11 -7.60 14.12
CA ILE A 118 -10.74 -6.37 14.85
C ILE A 118 -10.68 -6.68 16.35
N THR A 119 -9.49 -6.54 16.93
CA THR A 119 -9.20 -6.84 18.34
C THR A 119 -9.28 -5.62 19.26
N VAL A 120 -9.19 -4.41 18.70
CA VAL A 120 -9.19 -3.16 19.45
C VAL A 120 -10.62 -2.57 19.48
N PRO A 121 -11.30 -2.54 20.65
CA PRO A 121 -12.70 -2.12 20.72
C PRO A 121 -12.95 -0.69 20.20
N GLN A 122 -12.00 0.21 20.42
CA GLN A 122 -12.11 1.59 19.93
C GLN A 122 -12.03 1.66 18.39
N VAL A 123 -11.20 0.82 17.75
CA VAL A 123 -11.15 0.74 16.28
C VAL A 123 -12.47 0.17 15.75
N LYS A 124 -13.03 -0.83 16.43
CA LYS A 124 -14.35 -1.37 16.07
C LYS A 124 -15.44 -0.30 16.13
N ASP A 125 -15.48 0.52 17.19
CA ASP A 125 -16.41 1.66 17.28
C ASP A 125 -16.23 2.64 16.11
N TYR A 126 -14.99 3.00 15.77
CA TYR A 126 -14.74 3.89 14.65
C TYR A 126 -15.18 3.30 13.30
N VAL A 127 -14.87 2.03 13.03
CA VAL A 127 -15.27 1.36 11.79
C VAL A 127 -16.80 1.29 11.69
N GLU A 128 -17.50 0.93 12.77
CA GLU A 128 -18.97 0.88 12.80
C GLU A 128 -19.62 2.26 12.62
N ARG A 129 -19.00 3.32 13.17
CA ARG A 129 -19.53 4.70 13.06
C ARG A 129 -19.24 5.35 11.71
N LEU A 130 -18.06 5.10 11.15
CA LEU A 130 -17.70 5.61 9.83
C LEU A 130 -18.54 4.92 8.75
N ASN A 131 -18.76 3.61 8.88
CA ASN A 131 -19.58 2.78 7.99
C ASN A 131 -19.38 3.14 6.50
N SER A 132 -18.12 3.26 6.13
CA SER A 132 -17.61 3.59 4.81
C SER A 132 -16.63 2.50 4.39
N TYR A 133 -16.24 2.49 3.12
CA TYR A 133 -15.03 1.81 2.68
C TYR A 133 -13.82 2.30 3.48
#